data_AF-A0A9D4LNE8-F1
#
_entry.id   AF-A0A9D4LNE8-F1
#
_cell.length_a   1.000
_cell.length_b   1.000
_cell.length_c   1.000
_cell.angle_alpha   90.00
_cell.angle_beta   90.00
_cell.angle_gamma   90.00
#
_symmetry.space_group_name_H-M   'P 1'
#
loop_
_entity.id
_entity.type
_entity.pdbx_description
1 polymer ?
#
loop_
_entity_poly.entity_id
_entity_poly.type
_entity_poly.pdbx_seq_one_letter_code
_entity_poly.pdbx_strand_id
1 'polypeptide(L)' 'MMFTPPTTATHDFNTTIEYACVLGYNHSYGDLHRTCSHTGDWTGTLPNCTSIS' A
#
# COMPACT_ATOMS: atom_id res chain seq x y z
N MET A 1 -0.25 -3.74 -8.72
CA MET A 1 0.04 -3.86 -7.28
C MET A 1 1.42 -4.50 -7.10
N MET A 2 2.48 -3.80 -7.44
CA MET A 2 3.84 -4.32 -7.23
C MET A 2 4.54 -3.39 -6.25
N PHE A 3 5.24 -4.00 -5.29
CA PHE A 3 5.70 -3.46 -4.00
C PHE A 3 4.75 -3.67 -2.81
N THR A 4 4.25 -4.90 -2.63
CA THR A 4 4.01 -5.40 -1.28
C THR A 4 5.29 -6.09 -0.78
N PRO A 5 5.84 -5.75 0.41
CA PRO A 5 6.76 -6.67 1.08
C PRO A 5 6.08 -8.04 1.27
N PRO A 6 6.84 -9.14 1.32
CA PRO A 6 6.27 -10.48 1.43
C PRO A 6 5.38 -10.55 2.69
N THR A 7 4.13 -10.96 2.51
CA THR A 7 3.13 -11.21 3.56
C THR A 7 3.52 -12.31 4.56
N THR A 8 4.76 -12.81 4.45
CA THR A 8 5.41 -13.86 5.24
C THR A 8 6.62 -13.36 6.03
N ALA A 9 6.77 -12.04 6.19
CA ALA A 9 7.65 -11.45 7.17
C ALA A 9 6.78 -10.80 8.26
N THR A 10 7.02 -11.13 9.53
CA THR A 10 6.51 -10.37 10.68
C THR A 10 6.78 -8.89 10.45
N HIS A 11 5.76 -8.12 10.04
CA HIS A 11 5.91 -6.68 9.84
C HIS A 11 6.05 -6.04 11.22
N ASP A 12 7.27 -5.58 11.55
CA ASP A 12 7.51 -4.87 12.80
C ASP A 12 6.60 -3.64 12.92
N PHE A 13 6.15 -3.36 14.14
CA PHE A 13 5.42 -2.14 14.46
C PHE A 13 6.18 -0.93 13.91
N ASN A 14 5.45 -0.02 13.23
CA ASN A 14 5.99 1.18 12.59
C ASN A 14 6.70 0.97 11.23
N THR A 15 6.62 -0.23 10.63
CA THR A 15 7.07 -0.44 9.24
C THR A 15 6.20 0.36 8.28
N THR A 16 6.78 1.13 7.37
CA THR A 16 6.04 1.88 6.35
C THR A 16 6.29 1.33 4.95
N ILE A 17 5.23 1.25 4.14
CA ILE A 17 5.29 0.80 2.75
C ILE A 17 4.69 1.87 1.84
N GLU A 18 5.15 1.87 0.60
CA GLU A 18 4.67 2.75 -0.46
C GLU A 18 4.11 1.92 -1.61
N TYR A 19 2.90 2.24 -2.04
CA TYR A 19 2.24 1.70 -3.20
C TYR A 19 2.43 2.65 -4.37
N ALA A 20 2.65 2.08 -5.55
CA ALA A 20 2.66 2.82 -6.80
C ALA A 20 1.67 2.20 -7.79
N CYS A 21 0.94 3.04 -8.51
CA CYS A 21 0.14 2.61 -9.65
C CYS A 21 1.06 2.28 -10.82
N VAL A 22 0.69 1.26 -11.60
CA VAL A 22 1.43 0.89 -12.81
C VAL A 22 1.30 1.98 -13.86
N LEU A 23 2.27 2.08 -14.77
CA LEU A 23 2.20 3.00 -15.90
C LEU A 23 0.89 2.83 -16.68
N GLY A 24 0.22 3.95 -16.97
CA GLY A 24 -1.12 3.95 -17.58
C GLY A 24 -2.28 3.89 -16.59
N TYR A 25 -2.01 3.86 -15.28
CA TYR A 25 -3.01 3.94 -14.22
C TYR A 25 -2.65 5.08 -13.26
N ASN A 26 -3.65 5.89 -12.87
CA ASN A 26 -3.48 6.95 -11.88
C ASN A 26 -4.08 6.53 -10.54
N HIS A 27 -3.53 7.06 -9.46
CA HIS A 27 -4.08 6.91 -8.13
C HIS A 27 -5.42 7.65 -8.04
N SER A 28 -6.47 6.91 -7.70
CA SER A 28 -7.84 7.42 -7.71
C SER A 28 -8.40 7.55 -6.31
N TYR A 29 -8.00 6.65 -5.40
CA TYR A 29 -8.50 6.63 -4.02
C TYR A 29 -7.57 5.82 -3.10
N GLY A 30 -7.63 6.11 -1.80
CA GLY A 30 -6.92 5.38 -0.76
C GLY A 30 -5.53 5.95 -0.48
N ASP A 31 -4.72 5.19 0.27
CA ASP A 31 -3.43 5.65 0.78
C ASP A 31 -2.29 4.89 0.11
N LEU A 32 -1.46 5.62 -0.64
CA LEU A 32 -0.25 5.06 -1.22
C LEU A 32 0.81 4.78 -0.15
N HIS A 33 0.83 5.52 0.95
CA HIS A 33 1.76 5.31 2.06
C HIS A 33 1.01 4.70 3.23
N ARG A 34 1.39 3.49 3.66
CA ARG A 34 0.72 2.77 4.75
C ARG A 34 1.73 2.32 5.78
N THR A 35 1.37 2.40 7.05
CA THR A 35 2.24 2.02 8.17
C THR A 35 1.65 0.84 8.92
N CYS A 36 2.46 -0.14 9.29
CA CYS A 36 2.06 -1.28 10.10
C CYS A 36 1.80 -0.81 11.54
N SER A 37 0.55 -0.95 11.97
CA SER A 37 0.10 -0.70 13.33
C SER A 37 0.63 -1.78 14.29
N HIS A 38 0.56 -1.52 15.58
CA HIS A 38 0.99 -2.45 16.63
C HIS A 38 0.18 -3.76 16.61
N THR A 39 -0.99 -3.77 15.98
CA THR A 39 -1.85 -4.94 15.81
C THR A 39 -1.44 -5.83 14.63
N GLY A 40 -0.48 -5.40 13.80
CA GLY A 40 -0.13 -6.08 12.55
C GLY A 40 -0.99 -5.66 11.35
N ASP A 41 -1.93 -4.74 11.55
CA ASP A 41 -2.77 -4.18 10.49
C ASP A 41 -2.13 -2.94 9.86
N TRP A 42 -2.34 -2.76 8.57
CA TRP A 42 -1.90 -1.56 7.86
C TRP A 42 -2.86 -0.39 8.11
N THR A 43 -2.31 0.73 8.54
CA THR A 43 -3.05 1.99 8.67
C THR A 43 -3.52 2.51 7.30
N GLY A 44 -4.59 3.29 7.31
CA GLY A 44 -5.16 3.86 6.09
C GLY A 44 -5.93 2.86 5.23
N THR A 45 -6.36 3.33 4.07
CA THR A 45 -7.23 2.61 3.14
C THR A 45 -6.40 2.03 1.99
N LEU A 46 -6.76 0.82 1.55
CA LEU A 46 -6.12 0.20 0.39
C LEU A 46 -6.22 1.11 -0.84
N PRO A 47 -5.10 1.44 -1.50
CA PRO A 47 -5.12 2.31 -2.65
C PRO A 47 -5.76 1.63 -3.86
N ASN A 48 -6.52 2.42 -4.61
CA ASN A 48 -7.16 2.03 -5.86
C ASN A 48 -6.59 2.87 -7.00
N CYS A 49 -6.23 2.18 -8.08
CA CYS A 49 -5.71 2.79 -9.29
C CYS A 49 -6.71 2.58 -10.42
N THR A 50 -7.10 3.64 -11.12
CA THR A 50 -7.93 3.56 -12.34
C THR A 50 -7.10 3.84 -13.58
N SER A 51 -7.49 3.22 -14.71
CA SER A 51 -6.84 3.47 -15.99
C SER A 51 -6.95 4.94 -16.36
N ILE A 52 -5.85 5.48 -16.87
CA ILE A 52 -5.82 6.83 -17.44
C ILE A 52 -6.40 6.67 -18.85
N SER A 53 -7.65 7.12 -19.06
CA SER A 53 -8.31 7.10 -20.37
C SER A 53 -7.96 8.33 -21.21
#